data_AF-A0A1G7JLQ1-F1
#
_entry.id   AF-A0A1G7JLQ1-F1
#
_cell.length_a   1.000
_cell.length_b   1.000
_cell.length_c   1.000
_cell.angle_alpha   90.00
_cell.angle_beta   90.00
_cell.angle_gamma   90.00
#
_symmetry.space_group_name_H-M   'P 1'
#
loop_
_entity.id
_entity.type
_entity.pdbx_description
1 polymer ?
#
loop_
_entity_poly.entity_id
_entity_poly.type
_entity_poly.pdbx_seq_one_letter_code
_entity_poly.pdbx_strand_id
1 'polypeptide(L)' 'MNAVLPGPIRTPLVEKAIAQFGDKLRSDMEGLTLVKRLGEPEEVAAAVSFFASPSASFVTGEVLGVSGGMGCGAS' A
#
# COMPACT_ATOMS: atom_id res chain seq x y z
N MET A 1 0.47 -19.53 5.00
CA MET A 1 0.29 -18.16 5.52
C MET A 1 0.91 -17.22 4.50
N ASN A 2 0.26 -16.09 4.19
CA ASN A 2 0.79 -15.04 3.32
C ASN A 2 0.75 -13.71 4.06
N ALA A 3 1.50 -12.72 3.56
CA ALA A 3 1.51 -11.37 4.10
C ALA A 3 1.26 -10.32 3.00
N VAL A 4 0.63 -9.21 3.39
CA VAL A 4 0.48 -8.02 2.54
C VAL A 4 1.32 -6.91 3.14
N LEU A 5 2.11 -6.23 2.31
CA LEU A 5 2.97 -5.11 2.69
C LEU A 5 2.45 -3.83 2.03
N PRO A 6 1.63 -3.02 2.73
CA PRO A 6 1.13 -1.77 2.21
C PRO A 6 2.21 -0.70 2.10
N GLY A 7 2.13 0.15 1.08
CA GLY A 7 2.85 1.42 1.00
C GLY A 7 2.10 2.56 1.72
N PRO A 8 2.24 3.81 1.25
CA PRO A 8 1.47 4.94 1.77
C PRO A 8 -0.02 4.80 1.38
N ILE A 9 -0.87 4.50 2.37
CA ILE A 9 -2.32 4.32 2.19
C ILE A 9 -3.10 5.44 2.89
N ARG A 10 -4.15 5.94 2.25
CA ARG A 10 -5.08 6.95 2.79
C ARG A 10 -5.92 6.38 3.93
N THR A 11 -5.31 6.29 5.10
CA THR A 11 -5.97 5.90 6.35
C THR A 11 -6.26 7.14 7.19
N PRO A 12 -7.19 7.08 8.16
CA PRO A 12 -7.43 8.18 9.09
C PRO A 12 -6.16 8.64 9.83
N LEU A 13 -5.19 7.74 10.05
CA LEU A 13 -3.89 8.07 10.64
C LEU A 13 -3.06 8.95 9.70
N VAL A 14 -2.95 8.55 8.43
CA VAL A 14 -2.21 9.31 7.41
C VAL A 14 -2.88 10.65 7.15
N GLU A 15 -4.20 10.70 7.08
CA GLU A 15 -4.95 11.96 6.92
C GLU A 15 -4.73 12.91 8.10
N LYS A 16 -4.78 12.40 9.34
CA LYS A 16 -4.44 13.19 10.52
C LYS A 16 -3.00 13.72 10.49
N ALA A 17 -2.05 12.90 10.06
CA ALA A 17 -0.66 13.32 9.92
C ALA A 17 -0.51 14.42 8.86
N ILE A 18 -1.17 14.30 7.70
CA ILE A 18 -1.16 15.33 6.66
C ILE A 18 -1.80 16.62 7.17
N ALA A 19 -2.90 16.55 7.92
CA ALA A 19 -3.54 17.72 8.52
C ALA A 19 -2.62 18.42 9.55
N GLN A 20 -1.80 17.65 10.27
CA GLN A 20 -0.88 18.18 11.28
C GLN A 20 0.42 18.75 10.69
N PHE A 21 0.99 18.09 9.69
CA PHE A 21 2.34 18.39 9.16
C PHE A 21 2.31 19.09 7.78
N GLY A 22 1.13 19.25 7.18
CA GLY A 22 0.89 20.01 5.96
C GLY A 22 1.08 19.22 4.66
N ASP A 23 0.78 19.89 3.55
CA ASP A 23 0.75 19.28 2.20
C ASP A 23 2.10 18.77 1.72
N LYS A 24 3.22 19.29 2.25
CA LYS A 24 4.54 18.76 1.94
C LYS A 24 4.65 17.28 2.32
N LEU A 25 4.10 16.87 3.46
CA LEU A 25 4.11 15.46 3.88
C LEU A 25 3.32 14.59 2.89
N ARG A 26 2.18 15.09 2.39
CA ARG A 26 1.40 14.41 1.35
C ARG A 26 2.24 14.24 0.09
N SER A 27 2.82 15.32 -0.43
CA SER A 27 3.64 15.26 -1.65
C SER A 27 4.85 14.36 -1.50
N ASP A 28 5.51 14.35 -0.33
CA ASP A 28 6.62 13.44 -0.05
C ASP A 28 6.15 11.98 -0.10
N MET A 29 5.03 11.64 0.55
CA MET A 29 4.44 10.29 0.52
C MET A 29 4.02 9.85 -0.88
N GLU A 30 3.35 10.71 -1.64
CA GLU A 30 2.95 10.41 -3.03
C GLU A 30 4.18 10.23 -3.92
N GLY A 31 5.25 11.01 -3.67
CA GLY A 31 6.54 10.93 -4.34
C GLY A 31 7.26 9.60 -4.17
N LEU A 32 7.09 8.92 -3.02
CA LEU A 32 7.65 7.58 -2.75
C LEU A 32 7.05 6.48 -3.63
N THR A 33 5.85 6.70 -4.18
CA THR A 33 5.19 5.75 -5.07
C THR A 33 5.54 6.05 -6.53
N LEU A 34 5.55 5.02 -7.39
CA LEU A 34 5.66 5.18 -8.84
C LEU A 34 4.32 5.62 -9.45
N VAL A 35 3.19 5.28 -8.81
CA VAL A 35 1.84 5.66 -9.24
C VAL A 35 1.51 7.12 -8.90
N LYS A 36 2.36 7.80 -8.10
CA LYS A 36 2.26 9.23 -7.73
C LYS A 36 0.95 9.61 -7.03
N ARG A 37 0.48 8.72 -6.15
CA ARG A 37 -0.65 8.98 -5.23
C ARG A 37 -0.58 8.07 -4.01
N LEU A 38 -1.32 8.41 -2.97
CA LEU A 38 -1.64 7.47 -1.90
C LEU A 38 -2.50 6.33 -2.47
N GLY A 39 -2.26 5.12 -1.98
CA GLY A 39 -3.20 4.00 -2.17
C GLY A 39 -4.46 4.19 -1.35
N GLU A 40 -5.54 3.55 -1.75
CA GLU A 40 -6.79 3.50 -0.99
C GLU A 40 -6.86 2.19 -0.16
N PRO A 41 -7.52 2.19 1.01
CA PRO A 41 -7.67 0.99 1.85
C PRO A 41 -8.25 -0.21 1.10
N GLU A 42 -9.17 0.02 0.15
CA GLU A 42 -9.81 -0.99 -0.67
C GLU A 42 -8.83 -1.73 -1.58
N GLU A 43 -7.74 -1.07 -2.01
CA GLU A 43 -6.70 -1.70 -2.83
C GLU A 43 -5.90 -2.73 -2.01
N VAL A 44 -5.65 -2.44 -0.73
CA VAL A 44 -5.06 -3.41 0.22
C VAL A 44 -6.05 -4.52 0.54
N ALA A 45 -7.32 -4.17 0.77
CA ALA A 45 -8.37 -5.13 1.08
C ALA A 45 -8.59 -6.13 -0.08
N ALA A 46 -8.48 -5.69 -1.33
CA ALA A 46 -8.57 -6.57 -2.50
C ALA A 46 -7.45 -7.62 -2.52
N ALA A 47 -6.21 -7.23 -2.19
CA ALA A 47 -5.08 -8.15 -2.10
C ALA A 47 -5.25 -9.17 -0.96
N VAL A 48 -5.71 -8.72 0.21
CA VAL A 48 -6.05 -9.60 1.33
C VAL A 48 -7.18 -10.56 0.94
N SER A 49 -8.21 -10.05 0.26
CA SER A 49 -9.35 -10.85 -0.20
C SER A 49 -8.92 -11.92 -1.20
N PHE A 50 -8.00 -11.61 -2.11
CA PHE A 50 -7.41 -12.61 -2.99
C PHE A 50 -6.73 -13.73 -2.20
N PHE A 51 -5.85 -13.39 -1.26
CA PHE A 51 -5.17 -14.41 -0.43
C PHE A 51 -6.12 -15.22 0.45
N ALA A 52 -7.25 -14.65 0.85
CA ALA A 52 -8.29 -15.36 1.60
C ALA A 52 -9.23 -16.19 0.71
N SER A 53 -9.19 -16.00 -0.61
CA SER A 53 -10.10 -16.66 -1.54
C SER A 53 -9.64 -18.06 -1.96
N PRO A 54 -10.55 -18.92 -2.47
CA PRO A 54 -10.18 -20.21 -3.07
C PRO A 54 -9.21 -20.08 -4.24
N SER A 55 -9.17 -18.93 -4.92
CA SER A 55 -8.26 -18.69 -6.05
C SER A 55 -6.79 -18.69 -5.64
N ALA A 56 -6.48 -18.52 -4.34
CA ALA A 56 -5.13 -18.59 -3.80
C ALA A 56 -4.80 -19.97 -3.20
N SER A 57 -5.54 -21.04 -3.54
CA SER A 57 -5.36 -22.38 -2.93
C SER A 57 -3.96 -22.99 -3.09
N PHE A 58 -3.16 -22.49 -4.02
CA PHE A 58 -1.78 -22.93 -4.26
C PHE A 58 -0.74 -21.83 -4.00
N VAL A 59 -1.13 -20.72 -3.36
CA VAL A 59 -0.25 -19.59 -3.03
C VAL A 59 -0.05 -19.53 -1.53
N THR A 60 1.13 -19.92 -1.05
CA THR A 60 1.49 -19.89 0.38
C THR A 60 2.95 -19.47 0.56
N GLY A 61 3.25 -18.73 1.63
CA GLY A 61 4.61 -18.27 1.95
C GLY A 61 4.99 -16.95 1.28
N GLU A 62 4.05 -16.30 0.59
CA GLU A 62 4.31 -15.10 -0.20
C GLU A 62 4.13 -13.80 0.59
N VAL A 63 4.89 -12.78 0.19
CA VAL A 63 4.74 -11.40 0.65
C VAL A 63 4.39 -10.53 -0.56
N LEU A 64 3.18 -9.98 -0.57
CA LEU A 64 2.73 -9.11 -1.67
C LEU A 64 2.83 -7.64 -1.28
N GLY A 65 3.66 -6.90 -2.01
CA GLY A 65 3.73 -5.44 -1.92
C GLY A 65 2.51 -4.78 -2.57
N VAL A 66 1.71 -4.06 -1.78
CA VAL A 66 0.62 -3.21 -2.25
C VAL A 66 1.03 -1.75 -2.01
N SER A 67 2.03 -1.32 -2.76
CA SER A 67 2.81 -0.13 -2.43
C SER A 67 2.87 0.93 -3.53
N GLY A 68 2.13 0.74 -4.63
CA GLY A 68 2.18 1.64 -5.78
C GLY A 68 3.59 1.75 -6.39
N GLY A 69 4.42 0.71 -6.27
CA GLY A 69 5.80 0.68 -6.75
C GLY A 69 6.84 1.27 -5.79
N MET A 70 6.44 1.68 -4.58
CA MET A 70 7.42 2.06 -3.55
C MET A 70 8.34 0.86 -3.26
N GLY A 71 9.65 1.07 -3.42
CA GLY A 71 10.69 0.03 -3.29
C GLY A 71 11.14 -0.59 -4.61
N CYS A 72 10.46 -0.33 -5.74
CA CYS A 72 10.85 -0.86 -7.05
C CYS A 72 11.84 0.04 -7.82
N GLY A 73 12.36 1.09 -7.18
CA GLY A 73 13.41 1.96 -7.72
C GLY A 73 14.77 1.64 -7.09
N ALA A 74 15.37 0.52 -7.49
CA ALA A 74 16.78 0.22 -7.20
C ALA A 74 17.43 -0.42 -8.44
N SER A 75 17.80 0.47 -9.36
CA SER A 75 18.94 0.33 -10.27
C SER A 75 19.48 1.73 -10.49
#